data_AF-A0A1Z5J9K7-F1
#
_entry.id   AF-A0A1Z5J9K7-F1
#
_cell.length_a   1.000
_cell.length_b   1.000
_cell.length_c   1.000
_cell.angle_alpha   90.00
_cell.angle_beta   90.00
_cell.angle_gamma   90.00
#
_symmetry.space_group_name_H-M   'P 1'
#
loop_
_entity.id
_entity.type
_entity.pdbx_description
1 polymer ?
#
loop_
_entity_poly.entity_id
_entity_poly.type
_entity_poly.pdbx_seq_one_letter_code
_entity_poly.pdbx_strand_id
1 'polypeptide(L)'
;MSLIYQCKELVGGSRPGLYIGGKKDAKNLEKLRQWNITHILNMTPEKDVNVKAGVPNYFEKKVDIVPAFQYKRIAVYDSPTGASGILDAAEEIISFISKGLLHGSVLVHCQQGVSRSTTAAAIYLIKRASMTAKEALALITRRRPEACPIPAFVELLESFEKQCCPESAVKRELLGPAPPPKRRQLIGPQPPTSTIDPNAKATKDE
;
A
#
# COMPACT_ATOMS: atom_id res chain seq x y z
N MET A 1 3.50 7.84 -4.28
CA MET A 1 3.05 7.07 -3.11
C MET A 1 1.56 6.82 -3.23
N SER A 2 1.12 5.60 -2.93
CA SER A 2 -0.24 5.11 -3.16
C SER A 2 -0.79 4.43 -1.92
N LEU A 3 -2.04 4.74 -1.54
CA LEU A 3 -2.77 4.04 -0.47
C LEU A 3 -3.20 2.66 -0.95
N ILE A 4 -2.71 1.62 -0.29
CA ILE A 4 -2.97 0.22 -0.64
C ILE A 4 -4.04 -0.36 0.28
N TYR A 5 -3.91 -0.14 1.59
CA TYR A 5 -4.84 -0.66 2.59
C TYR A 5 -5.22 0.44 3.57
N GLN A 6 -6.49 0.47 3.97
CA GLN A 6 -7.04 1.43 4.90
C GLN A 6 -7.55 0.68 6.13
N CYS A 7 -7.06 1.03 7.31
CA CYS A 7 -7.56 0.49 8.56
C CYS A 7 -9.05 0.87 8.73
N LYS A 8 -9.84 -0.06 9.29
CA LYS A 8 -11.26 0.17 9.56
C LYS A 8 -11.47 1.05 10.79
N GLU A 9 -10.57 0.94 11.75
CA GLU A 9 -10.62 1.65 13.03
C GLU A 9 -10.03 3.05 12.92
N LEU A 10 -10.55 3.97 13.73
CA LEU A 10 -10.06 5.34 13.84
C LEU A 10 -8.93 5.39 14.88
N VAL A 11 -7.87 6.11 14.54
CA VAL A 11 -6.77 6.45 15.44
C VAL A 11 -6.59 7.96 15.40
N GLY A 12 -6.75 8.62 16.54
CA GLY A 12 -6.63 10.08 16.65
C GLY A 12 -7.55 10.85 15.71
N GLY A 13 -8.76 10.34 15.43
CA GLY A 13 -9.75 10.98 14.54
C GLY A 13 -9.52 10.78 13.04
N SER A 14 -8.48 10.04 12.63
CA SER A 14 -8.22 9.70 11.23
C SER A 14 -8.21 8.18 11.02
N ARG A 15 -8.42 7.70 9.79
CA ARG A 15 -8.20 6.29 9.46
C ARG A 15 -6.74 6.10 9.02
N PRO A 16 -5.94 5.30 9.74
CA PRO A 16 -4.59 4.93 9.31
C PRO A 16 -4.56 4.17 7.99
N GLY A 17 -3.61 4.48 7.13
CA GLY A 17 -3.39 3.80 5.85
C GLY A 17 -2.01 3.17 5.72
N LEU A 18 -1.94 2.06 4.98
CA LEU A 18 -0.68 1.48 4.50
C LEU A 18 -0.42 1.99 3.08
N TYR A 19 0.72 2.63 2.91
CA TYR A 19 1.15 3.26 1.65
C TYR A 19 2.40 2.58 1.09
N ILE A 20 2.47 2.50 -0.24
CA ILE A 20 3.69 2.13 -0.96
C ILE A 20 4.24 3.36 -1.69
N GLY A 21 5.55 3.55 -1.66
CA GLY A 21 6.21 4.64 -2.37
C GLY A 21 7.64 4.35 -2.82
N GLY A 22 8.20 5.28 -3.58
CA GLY A 22 9.62 5.30 -3.94
C GLY A 22 10.41 6.33 -3.13
N LYS A 23 11.70 6.45 -3.47
CA LYS A 23 12.64 7.43 -2.89
C LYS A 23 12.08 8.86 -2.88
N LYS A 24 11.43 9.29 -3.96
CA LYS A 24 10.86 10.64 -4.09
C LYS A 24 9.76 10.89 -3.06
N ASP A 25 8.96 9.87 -2.77
CA ASP A 25 7.89 9.97 -1.79
C ASP A 25 8.45 10.02 -0.37
N ALA A 26 9.43 9.16 -0.05
CA ALA A 26 10.09 9.13 1.25
C ALA A 26 10.84 10.43 1.59
N LYS A 27 11.22 11.22 0.57
CA LYS A 27 11.86 12.53 0.74
C LYS A 27 10.86 13.69 0.89
N ASN A 28 9.58 13.47 0.60
CA ASN A 28 8.58 14.55 0.56
C ASN A 28 7.88 14.71 1.92
N LEU A 29 8.43 15.59 2.78
CA LEU A 29 7.90 15.83 4.12
C LEU A 29 6.44 16.27 4.14
N GLU A 30 6.05 17.13 3.19
CA GLU A 30 4.68 17.65 3.09
C GLU A 30 3.68 16.52 2.85
N LYS A 31 3.96 15.63 1.87
CA LYS A 31 3.11 14.45 1.62
C LYS A 31 3.06 13.49 2.79
N LEU A 32 4.20 13.26 3.46
CA LEU A 32 4.23 12.40 4.65
C LEU A 32 3.29 12.93 5.74
N ARG A 33 3.33 14.25 6.00
CA ARG A 33 2.41 14.91 6.95
C ARG A 33 0.96 14.88 6.48
N GLN A 34 0.72 15.19 5.21
CA GLN A 34 -0.61 15.20 4.61
C GLN A 34 -1.34 13.86 4.77
N TRP A 35 -0.61 12.74 4.68
CA TRP A 35 -1.19 11.40 4.78
C TRP A 35 -1.04 10.77 6.17
N ASN A 36 -0.70 11.61 7.16
CA ASN A 36 -0.52 11.22 8.54
C ASN A 36 0.45 10.04 8.70
N ILE A 37 1.53 10.02 7.91
CA ILE A 37 2.56 9.00 8.04
C ILE A 37 3.27 9.22 9.37
N THR A 38 3.35 8.19 10.19
CA THR A 38 4.10 8.20 11.46
C THR A 38 5.23 7.17 11.46
N HIS A 39 5.10 6.12 10.65
CA HIS A 39 6.05 5.04 10.55
C HIS A 39 6.53 4.85 9.10
N ILE A 40 7.84 4.68 8.93
CA ILE A 40 8.46 4.54 7.61
C ILE A 40 9.36 3.30 7.59
N LEU A 41 8.96 2.30 6.79
CA LEU A 41 9.73 1.09 6.54
C LEU A 41 10.52 1.23 5.24
N ASN A 42 11.85 1.22 5.35
CA ASN A 42 12.77 1.35 4.24
C ASN A 42 13.35 -0.01 3.85
N MET A 43 12.91 -0.53 2.70
CA MET A 43 13.33 -1.83 2.16
C MET A 43 14.58 -1.72 1.26
N THR A 44 15.54 -0.86 1.61
CA THR A 44 16.76 -0.66 0.81
C THR A 44 18.02 -0.81 1.65
N PRO A 45 19.16 -1.19 1.04
CA PRO A 45 20.45 -1.08 1.71
C PRO A 45 20.73 0.36 2.15
N GLU A 46 21.69 0.52 3.05
CA GLU A 46 22.15 1.85 3.41
C GLU A 46 22.79 2.58 2.22
N LYS A 47 22.70 3.91 2.22
CA LYS A 47 23.08 4.72 1.06
C LYS A 47 24.59 4.78 0.85
N ASP A 48 25.34 4.78 1.94
CA ASP A 48 26.79 4.69 2.03
C ASP A 48 27.31 3.30 1.65
N VAL A 49 26.62 2.23 2.07
CA VAL A 49 26.95 0.85 1.67
C VAL A 49 26.70 0.61 0.19
N ASN A 50 25.57 1.10 -0.36
CA ASN A 50 25.27 0.98 -1.78
C ASN A 50 24.70 2.26 -2.38
N VAL A 51 25.56 3.00 -3.08
CA VAL A 51 25.22 4.30 -3.66
C VAL A 51 24.17 4.20 -4.77
N LYS A 52 23.97 3.05 -5.40
CA LYS A 52 22.96 2.89 -6.47
C LYS A 52 21.62 2.43 -5.93
N ALA A 53 21.60 1.40 -5.09
CA ALA A 53 20.38 0.75 -4.61
C ALA A 53 19.85 1.32 -3.27
N GLY A 54 20.71 1.95 -2.49
CA GLY A 54 20.39 2.44 -1.15
C GLY A 54 19.65 3.78 -1.15
N VAL A 55 18.75 3.94 -0.19
CA VAL A 55 17.97 5.16 0.05
C VAL A 55 18.10 5.57 1.51
N PRO A 56 18.49 6.83 1.82
CA PRO A 56 18.55 7.33 3.19
C PRO A 56 17.20 7.34 3.90
N ASN A 57 17.22 7.26 5.23
CA ASN A 57 16.09 7.67 6.05
C ASN A 57 16.16 9.20 6.21
N TYR A 58 15.43 9.92 5.38
CA TYR A 58 15.60 11.37 5.19
C TYR A 58 15.42 12.22 6.46
N PHE A 59 14.57 11.76 7.39
CA PHE A 59 14.14 12.54 8.55
C PHE A 59 14.51 11.90 9.89
N GLU A 60 15.23 10.78 9.90
CA GLU A 60 15.51 10.00 11.11
C GLU A 60 16.33 10.77 12.17
N LYS A 61 17.22 11.67 11.73
CA LYS A 61 18.08 12.48 12.60
C LYS A 61 17.65 13.95 12.69
N LYS A 62 16.41 14.27 12.29
CA LYS A 62 15.89 15.64 12.24
C LYS A 62 15.09 15.96 13.50
N VAL A 63 15.72 16.68 14.43
CA VAL A 63 15.15 17.06 15.72
C VAL A 63 14.06 18.13 15.61
N ASP A 64 14.03 18.87 14.51
CA ASP A 64 13.07 19.92 14.18
C ASP A 64 11.73 19.37 13.64
N ILE A 65 11.64 18.06 13.40
CA ILE A 65 10.42 17.40 12.91
C ILE A 65 9.69 16.76 14.10
N VAL A 66 8.55 17.36 14.46
CA VAL A 66 7.66 16.88 15.54
C VAL A 66 6.23 16.67 15.00
N PRO A 67 5.58 15.53 15.30
CA PRO A 67 6.16 14.34 15.91
C PRO A 67 7.22 13.70 14.98
N ALA A 68 8.24 13.09 15.57
CA ALA A 68 9.28 12.40 14.82
C ALA A 68 8.74 11.11 14.17
N PHE A 69 9.23 10.79 12.97
CA PHE A 69 8.89 9.53 12.31
C PHE A 69 9.62 8.36 12.97
N GLN A 70 8.92 7.26 13.16
CA GLN A 70 9.51 5.98 13.54
C GLN A 70 10.04 5.28 12.29
N TYR A 71 11.35 5.09 12.20
CA TYR A 71 11.98 4.42 11.08
C TYR A 71 12.30 2.97 11.39
N LYS A 72 12.24 2.12 10.36
CA LYS A 72 12.91 0.83 10.35
C LYS A 72 13.50 0.57 8.97
N ARG A 73 14.69 0.00 8.94
CA ARG A 73 15.34 -0.46 7.70
C ARG A 73 15.41 -1.97 7.68
N ILE A 74 15.04 -2.55 6.55
CA ILE A 74 15.30 -3.96 6.22
C ILE A 74 16.10 -3.94 4.93
N ALA A 75 17.41 -4.19 5.06
CA ALA A 75 18.36 -4.02 3.98
C ALA A 75 18.29 -5.21 3.00
N VAL A 76 17.54 -5.04 1.91
CA VAL A 76 17.37 -6.07 0.88
C VAL A 76 17.68 -5.55 -0.52
N TYR A 77 18.36 -6.37 -1.30
CA TYR A 77 18.64 -6.12 -2.71
C TYR A 77 17.45 -6.55 -3.58
N ASP A 78 17.26 -5.86 -4.70
CA ASP A 78 16.21 -6.19 -5.68
C ASP A 78 16.71 -7.30 -6.61
N SER A 79 17.01 -8.46 -6.02
CA SER A 79 17.62 -9.61 -6.68
C SER A 79 17.06 -10.90 -6.10
N PRO A 80 17.20 -12.05 -6.80
CA PRO A 80 16.79 -13.34 -6.25
C PRO A 80 17.39 -13.65 -4.88
N THR A 81 18.65 -13.30 -4.66
CA THR A 81 19.33 -13.45 -3.35
C THR A 81 18.74 -12.58 -2.25
N GLY A 82 18.04 -11.48 -2.59
CA GLY A 82 17.34 -10.66 -1.61
C GLY A 82 16.05 -11.28 -1.11
N ALA A 83 15.55 -12.35 -1.73
CA ALA A 83 14.29 -12.98 -1.36
C ALA A 83 14.39 -13.60 0.04
N SER A 84 15.42 -14.40 0.32
CA SER A 84 15.64 -14.97 1.66
C SER A 84 15.65 -13.90 2.74
N GLY A 85 16.36 -12.79 2.52
CA GLY A 85 16.40 -11.68 3.48
C GLY A 85 15.04 -11.01 3.73
N ILE A 86 14.14 -10.96 2.74
CA ILE A 86 12.76 -10.49 2.95
C ILE A 86 11.97 -11.51 3.78
N LEU A 87 12.11 -12.80 3.47
CA LEU A 87 11.39 -13.88 4.15
C LEU A 87 11.81 -13.98 5.63
N ASP A 88 13.11 -13.94 5.90
CA ASP A 88 13.66 -13.98 7.26
C ASP A 88 13.15 -12.80 8.10
N ALA A 89 12.94 -11.64 7.46
CA ALA A 89 12.42 -10.45 8.10
C ALA A 89 10.88 -10.34 8.07
N ALA A 90 10.14 -11.37 7.65
CA ALA A 90 8.69 -11.28 7.44
C ALA A 90 7.94 -10.85 8.72
N GLU A 91 8.22 -11.49 9.86
CA GLU A 91 7.60 -11.13 11.14
C GLU A 91 7.95 -9.71 11.58
N GLU A 92 9.17 -9.25 11.29
CA GLU A 92 9.59 -7.88 11.56
C GLU A 92 8.83 -6.85 10.70
N ILE A 93 8.62 -7.15 9.42
CA ILE A 93 7.81 -6.35 8.49
C ILE A 93 6.39 -6.25 9.02
N ILE A 94 5.78 -7.40 9.35
CA ILE A 94 4.41 -7.49 9.83
C ILE A 94 4.24 -6.71 11.12
N SER A 95 5.14 -6.93 12.09
CA SER A 95 5.10 -6.27 13.39
C SER A 95 5.23 -4.76 13.26
N PHE A 96 6.17 -4.28 12.44
CA PHE A 96 6.38 -2.85 12.23
C PHE A 96 5.15 -2.17 11.59
N ILE A 97 4.61 -2.75 10.51
CA ILE A 97 3.42 -2.20 9.86
C ILE A 97 2.21 -2.23 10.81
N SER A 98 2.03 -3.32 11.55
CA SER A 98 0.93 -3.46 12.52
C SER A 98 1.00 -2.38 13.60
N LYS A 99 2.17 -2.19 14.21
CA LYS A 99 2.39 -1.16 15.25
C LYS A 99 2.17 0.24 14.69
N GLY A 100 2.65 0.49 13.48
CA GLY A 100 2.48 1.78 12.84
C GLY A 100 1.02 2.14 12.63
N LEU A 101 0.22 1.20 12.12
CA LEU A 101 -1.22 1.37 11.90
C LEU A 101 -2.03 1.58 13.18
N LEU A 102 -1.49 1.32 14.37
CA LEU A 102 -2.12 1.66 15.66
C LEU A 102 -1.92 3.14 16.05
N HIS A 103 -0.95 3.83 15.45
CA HIS A 103 -0.58 5.20 15.81
C HIS A 103 -0.84 6.20 14.67
N GLY A 104 -0.80 5.73 13.42
CA GLY A 104 -1.00 6.55 12.23
C GLY A 104 -0.74 5.75 10.96
N SER A 105 -0.51 6.41 9.85
CA SER A 105 -0.25 5.74 8.58
C SER A 105 1.20 5.24 8.49
N VAL A 106 1.40 4.21 7.66
CA VAL A 106 2.70 3.58 7.42
C VAL A 106 3.09 3.74 5.97
N LEU A 107 4.32 4.21 5.72
CA LEU A 107 4.93 4.17 4.39
C LEU A 107 5.91 3.01 4.33
N VAL A 108 5.68 2.07 3.40
CA VAL A 108 6.68 1.08 2.99
C VAL A 108 7.28 1.54 1.67
N HIS A 109 8.58 1.80 1.64
CA HIS A 109 9.23 2.28 0.42
C HIS A 109 10.48 1.49 0.07
N CYS A 110 10.82 1.53 -1.21
CA CYS A 110 12.14 1.13 -1.69
C CYS A 110 12.72 2.28 -2.54
N GLN A 111 13.43 1.96 -3.63
CA GLN A 111 13.94 2.96 -4.54
C GLN A 111 12.84 3.54 -5.45
N GLN A 112 12.05 2.68 -6.10
CA GLN A 112 11.02 3.07 -7.07
C GLN A 112 9.60 2.77 -6.59
N GLY A 113 9.45 2.04 -5.49
CA GLY A 113 8.14 1.57 -5.04
C GLY A 113 7.56 0.47 -5.93
N VAL A 114 8.40 -0.29 -6.64
CA VAL A 114 7.98 -1.25 -7.69
C VAL A 114 8.01 -2.69 -7.16
N SER A 115 9.15 -3.13 -6.62
CA SER A 115 9.41 -4.54 -6.28
C SER A 115 9.51 -4.75 -4.76
N ARG A 116 10.67 -4.50 -4.13
CA ARG A 116 10.91 -4.74 -2.67
C ARG A 116 9.80 -4.25 -1.72
N SER A 117 9.35 -3.00 -1.87
CA SER A 117 8.27 -2.44 -1.04
C SER A 117 6.91 -3.07 -1.30
N THR A 118 6.66 -3.46 -2.55
CA THR A 118 5.45 -4.20 -2.95
C THR A 118 5.42 -5.55 -2.28
N THR A 119 6.54 -6.28 -2.30
CA THR A 119 6.68 -7.57 -1.63
C THR A 119 6.45 -7.46 -0.13
N ALA A 120 7.07 -6.48 0.54
CA ALA A 120 6.89 -6.28 1.98
C ALA A 120 5.43 -5.93 2.36
N ALA A 121 4.76 -5.08 1.58
CA ALA A 121 3.35 -4.77 1.79
C ALA A 121 2.45 -6.00 1.51
N ALA A 122 2.78 -6.81 0.51
CA ALA A 122 2.06 -8.05 0.21
C ALA A 122 2.19 -9.07 1.34
N ILE A 123 3.37 -9.24 1.94
CA ILE A 123 3.58 -10.09 3.15
C ILE A 123 2.61 -9.69 4.26
N TYR A 124 2.49 -8.39 4.54
CA TYR A 124 1.54 -7.89 5.53
C TYR A 124 0.09 -8.24 5.18
N LEU A 125 -0.32 -8.04 3.93
CA LEU A 125 -1.69 -8.35 3.49
C LEU A 125 -2.00 -9.85 3.57
N ILE A 126 -1.05 -10.70 3.18
CA ILE A 126 -1.20 -12.16 3.27
C ILE A 126 -1.43 -12.56 4.73
N LYS A 127 -0.57 -12.09 5.65
CA LYS A 127 -0.65 -12.48 7.05
C LYS A 127 -1.85 -11.86 7.79
N ARG A 128 -2.06 -10.55 7.63
CA ARG A 128 -2.99 -9.77 8.48
C ARG A 128 -4.36 -9.55 7.85
N ALA A 129 -4.48 -9.66 6.53
CA ALA A 129 -5.74 -9.54 5.82
C ALA A 129 -6.20 -10.88 5.21
N SER A 130 -5.51 -11.99 5.51
CA SER A 130 -5.83 -13.34 5.05
C SER A 130 -6.00 -13.44 3.53
N MET A 131 -5.21 -12.65 2.79
CA MET A 131 -5.22 -12.66 1.33
C MET A 131 -4.27 -13.72 0.79
N THR A 132 -4.59 -14.23 -0.39
CA THR A 132 -3.61 -14.99 -1.20
C THR A 132 -2.53 -14.05 -1.74
N ALA A 133 -1.37 -14.58 -2.13
CA ALA A 133 -0.32 -13.81 -2.80
C ALA A 133 -0.88 -13.10 -4.05
N LYS A 134 -1.71 -13.82 -4.83
CA LYS A 134 -2.38 -13.29 -6.02
C LYS A 134 -3.33 -12.14 -5.69
N GLU A 135 -4.16 -12.27 -4.65
CA GLU A 135 -5.09 -11.22 -4.22
C GLU A 135 -4.36 -9.98 -3.70
N ALA A 136 -3.33 -10.19 -2.88
CA ALA A 136 -2.51 -9.11 -2.34
C ALA A 136 -1.85 -8.31 -3.46
N LEU A 137 -1.20 -8.98 -4.41
CA LEU A 137 -0.59 -8.33 -5.57
C LEU A 137 -1.62 -7.64 -6.46
N ALA A 138 -2.75 -8.28 -6.76
CA ALA A 138 -3.81 -7.67 -7.56
C ALA A 138 -4.39 -6.40 -6.91
N LEU A 139 -4.55 -6.41 -5.58
CA LEU A 139 -4.98 -5.24 -4.82
C LEU A 139 -3.95 -4.12 -4.88
N ILE A 140 -2.66 -4.43 -4.72
CA ILE A 140 -1.57 -3.46 -4.81
C ILE A 140 -1.51 -2.87 -6.24
N THR A 141 -1.45 -3.70 -7.28
CA THR A 141 -1.34 -3.25 -8.67
C THR A 141 -2.52 -2.38 -9.09
N ARG A 142 -3.75 -2.66 -8.61
CA ARG A 142 -4.91 -1.79 -8.85
C ARG A 142 -4.73 -0.38 -8.28
N ARG A 143 -4.01 -0.23 -7.16
CA ARG A 143 -3.75 1.06 -6.51
C ARG A 143 -2.43 1.70 -6.95
N ARG A 144 -1.52 0.90 -7.50
CA ARG A 144 -0.19 1.29 -7.95
C ARG A 144 0.17 0.47 -9.19
N PRO A 145 -0.23 0.90 -10.40
CA PRO A 145 -0.02 0.13 -11.62
C PRO A 145 1.44 -0.20 -11.92
N GLU A 146 2.39 0.61 -11.45
CA GLU A 146 3.82 0.30 -11.59
C GLU A 146 4.33 -0.82 -10.66
N ALA A 147 3.50 -1.34 -9.75
CA ALA A 147 3.91 -2.41 -8.84
C ALA A 147 4.14 -3.71 -9.61
N CYS A 148 5.39 -4.18 -9.58
CA CYS A 148 5.85 -5.35 -10.31
C CYS A 148 7.05 -5.96 -9.57
N PRO A 149 6.84 -6.84 -8.58
CA PRO A 149 7.91 -7.60 -7.95
C PRO A 149 8.66 -8.45 -8.97
N ILE A 150 9.95 -8.66 -8.74
CA ILE A 150 10.73 -9.63 -9.52
C ILE A 150 10.19 -11.06 -9.31
N PRO A 151 10.39 -12.00 -10.26
CA PRO A 151 9.86 -13.35 -10.17
C PRO A 151 10.18 -14.07 -8.85
N ALA A 152 11.44 -13.98 -8.38
CA ALA A 152 11.86 -14.58 -7.11
C ALA A 152 11.08 -14.06 -5.89
N PHE A 153 10.59 -12.81 -5.93
CA PHE A 153 9.74 -12.28 -4.85
C PHE A 153 8.30 -12.74 -4.97
N VAL A 154 7.82 -13.03 -6.18
CA VAL A 154 6.49 -13.63 -6.37
C VAL A 154 6.51 -15.07 -5.82
N GLU A 155 7.51 -15.87 -6.17
CA GLU A 155 7.72 -17.23 -5.65
C GLU A 155 7.85 -17.25 -4.12
N LEU A 156 8.53 -16.26 -3.55
CA LEU A 156 8.59 -16.05 -2.10
C LEU A 156 7.21 -15.83 -1.50
N LEU A 157 6.38 -14.97 -2.09
CA LEU A 157 5.04 -14.66 -1.57
C LEU A 157 4.14 -15.89 -1.59
N GLU A 158 4.21 -16.69 -2.66
CA GLU A 158 3.48 -17.96 -2.77
C GLU A 158 3.94 -18.98 -1.72
N SER A 159 5.25 -19.04 -1.46
CA SER A 159 5.82 -19.89 -0.42
C SER A 159 5.42 -19.42 0.99
N PHE A 160 5.42 -18.12 1.23
CA PHE A 160 4.99 -17.50 2.48
C PHE A 160 3.49 -17.70 2.75
N GLU A 161 2.64 -17.61 1.71
CA GLU A 161 1.20 -17.92 1.81
C GLU A 161 0.97 -19.33 2.34
N LYS A 162 1.68 -20.33 1.80
CA LYS A 162 1.57 -21.74 2.22
C LYS A 162 1.94 -21.93 3.69
N GLN A 163 2.93 -21.19 4.19
CA GLN A 163 3.35 -21.23 5.60
C GLN A 163 2.33 -20.56 6.54
N CYS A 164 1.69 -19.48 6.08
CA CYS A 164 0.73 -18.72 6.90
C CYS A 164 -0.63 -19.38 7.03
N CYS A 165 -1.06 -20.13 6.02
CA CYS A 165 -2.43 -20.62 5.91
C CYS A 165 -2.51 -22.06 5.39
N PRO A 166 -2.07 -23.08 6.14
CA PRO A 166 -2.18 -24.48 5.72
C PRO A 166 -3.63 -24.90 5.39
N GLU A 167 -4.64 -24.33 6.06
CA GLU A 167 -6.07 -24.64 5.83
C GLU A 167 -6.72 -23.91 4.64
N SER A 168 -6.14 -22.81 4.16
CA SER A 168 -6.76 -22.01 3.08
C SER A 168 -6.67 -22.68 1.71
N ALA A 169 -5.72 -23.61 1.53
CA ALA A 169 -5.65 -24.48 0.37
C ALA A 169 -6.83 -25.47 0.36
N VAL A 170 -7.10 -26.11 1.51
CA VAL A 170 -8.19 -27.09 1.68
C VAL A 170 -9.55 -26.44 1.45
N LYS A 171 -9.80 -25.25 2.01
CA LYS A 171 -11.04 -24.50 1.75
C LYS A 171 -11.18 -24.05 0.29
N ARG A 172 -10.09 -23.76 -0.43
CA ARG A 172 -10.15 -23.38 -1.86
C ARG A 172 -10.44 -24.58 -2.76
N GLU A 173 -9.93 -25.75 -2.43
CA GLU A 173 -10.25 -27.00 -3.10
C GLU A 173 -11.73 -27.38 -2.90
N LEU A 174 -12.28 -27.08 -1.72
CA LEU A 174 -13.69 -27.30 -1.38
C LEU A 174 -14.66 -26.23 -1.93
N LEU A 175 -14.28 -24.95 -1.96
CA LEU A 175 -15.18 -23.84 -2.34
C LEU A 175 -14.98 -23.29 -3.77
N GLY A 176 -13.93 -23.70 -4.48
CA GLY A 176 -13.61 -23.19 -5.82
C GLY A 176 -13.16 -21.70 -5.82
N PRO A 177 -12.75 -21.17 -6.99
CA PRO A 177 -12.29 -19.79 -7.09
C PRO A 177 -13.44 -18.79 -6.81
N ALA A 178 -13.15 -17.79 -5.97
CA ALA A 178 -14.11 -16.74 -5.65
C ALA A 178 -14.53 -15.97 -6.93
N PRO A 179 -15.83 -15.67 -7.10
CA PRO A 179 -16.31 -14.94 -8.25
C PRO A 179 -15.69 -13.54 -8.30
N PRO A 180 -15.40 -13.01 -9.50
CA PRO A 180 -14.81 -11.68 -9.63
C PRO A 180 -15.74 -10.62 -9.00
N PRO A 181 -15.17 -9.58 -8.37
CA PRO A 181 -15.98 -8.54 -7.74
C PRO A 181 -16.83 -7.84 -8.79
N LYS A 182 -18.15 -7.83 -8.59
CA LYS A 182 -19.10 -7.15 -9.49
C LYS A 182 -18.74 -5.67 -9.57
N ARG A 183 -18.49 -5.19 -10.80
CA ARG A 183 -18.23 -3.78 -11.11
C ARG A 183 -19.41 -2.94 -10.60
N ARG A 184 -19.23 -2.17 -9.52
CA ARG A 184 -20.21 -1.15 -9.12
C ARG A 184 -20.26 -0.10 -10.23
N GLN A 185 -21.40 0.04 -10.89
CA GLN A 185 -21.68 1.19 -11.74
C GLN A 185 -21.70 2.42 -10.82
N LEU A 186 -20.80 3.38 -11.05
CA LEU A 186 -20.91 4.70 -10.44
C LEU A 186 -22.11 5.39 -11.09
N ILE A 187 -23.16 5.57 -10.31
CA ILE A 187 -24.26 6.47 -10.68
C ILE A 187 -23.68 7.88 -10.50
N GLY A 188 -23.36 8.54 -11.62
CA GLY A 188 -22.97 9.95 -11.61
C GLY A 188 -24.15 10.84 -11.20
N PRO A 189 -23.90 12.05 -10.65
CA PRO A 189 -24.97 13.00 -10.40
C PRO A 189 -25.66 13.37 -11.73
N GLN A 190 -26.98 13.24 -11.78
CA GLN A 190 -27.78 13.71 -12.91
C GLN A 190 -27.79 15.25 -12.94
N PRO A 191 -27.64 15.89 -14.11
CA PRO A 191 -27.81 17.34 -14.23
C PRO A 191 -29.26 17.74 -13.95
N PRO A 192 -29.50 18.96 -13.44
CA PRO A 192 -30.85 19.43 -13.14
C PRO A 192 -31.68 19.53 -14.43
N THR A 193 -32.86 18.92 -14.41
CA THR A 193 -33.87 19.04 -15.47
C THR A 193 -34.41 20.45 -15.52
N SER A 194 -34.25 21.11 -16.66
CA SER A 194 -34.92 22.35 -17.00
C SER A 194 -36.44 22.13 -17.05
N THR A 195 -37.17 22.67 -16.09
CA THR A 195 -38.62 22.83 -16.20
C THR A 195 -38.90 23.91 -17.24
N ILE A 196 -39.44 23.51 -18.39
CA ILE A 196 -40.07 24.40 -19.36
C ILE A 196 -41.40 24.83 -18.74
N ASP A 197 -41.55 26.14 -18.51
CA ASP A 197 -42.76 26.75 -17.99
C ASP A 197 -43.81 26.85 -19.12
N PRO A 198 -44.97 26.16 -19.05
CA PRO A 198 -45.91 26.08 -20.17
C PRO A 198 -46.81 27.32 -20.33
N ASN A 199 -46.53 28.43 -19.63
CA ASN A 199 -47.44 29.58 -19.59
C ASN A 199 -46.85 30.90 -20.12
N ALA A 200 -45.88 30.84 -21.03
CA ALA A 200 -45.49 32.01 -21.81
C ALA A 200 -46.57 32.35 -22.84
N LYS A 201 -47.56 33.16 -22.43
CA LYS A 201 -48.53 33.79 -23.32
C LYS A 201 -47.79 34.64 -24.36
N ALA A 202 -48.05 34.34 -25.62
CA ALA A 202 -47.75 35.21 -26.74
C ALA A 202 -48.54 36.52 -26.59
N THR A 203 -47.82 37.63 -26.53
CA THR A 203 -48.36 38.95 -26.89
C THR A 203 -47.87 39.27 -28.28
N LYS A 204 -48.83 39.36 -29.21
CA LYS A 204 -48.69 39.99 -30.53
C LYS A 204 -48.85 41.51 -30.41
N ASP A 205 -48.47 42.18 -31.50
CA ASP A 205 -48.87 43.54 -31.92
C ASP A 205 -47.99 44.64 -31.24
N GLU A 206 -47.31 45.56 -31.92
CA GLU A 206 -47.35 46.17 -33.26
C GLU A 206 -45.93 46.63 -33.70
#